data_AF-A0A418VU51-F1
#
_entry.id   AF-A0A418VU51-F1
#
_cell.length_a   1.000
_cell.length_b   1.000
_cell.length_c   1.000
_cell.angle_alpha   90.00
_cell.angle_beta   90.00
_cell.angle_gamma   90.00
#
_symmetry.space_group_name_H-M   'P 1'
#
loop_
_entity.id
_entity.type
_entity.pdbx_description
1 polymer ?
#
loop_
_entity_poly.entity_id
_entity_poly.type
_entity_poly.pdbx_seq_one_letter_code
_entity_poly.pdbx_strand_id
1 'polypeptide(L)'
;MRIAIIGAGFTGAQLTLELLRRAPRGTTILLFERSGVFGPGLAYSTVHAGHLLNVRAANMSALEDDPSHFLRWLWARDLPEQPASSIPPSGHAFVPRGIYGQYLAEALAEAERDAHPRVVVERLSRQVVNIDETEDGVFLRLAEGGEVAADLAVLATGNNPPAWPGPDGIEDVAPARLIADPWDDSAIARIGPDDPVVILGTGLTTVDVVTLLGQRGHRGQITAVSRRGLLSRVHEQTRSWKLIREPGSVPPTITAYARWVRGEVKQAAAEGIDWRSVIDALRPHTRGLWRSLPMVERRRFLRHLRPWWDVHRHRMAPQVAAGIEQLTAAGTFRIVAGRITGWAAAPTGVAITLAPRAMAAPPAHRDRLRGELYRPLGRLPAPGRSADARAAGRGPRPPRSALPGPRRDR
;
A
#
# COMPACT_ATOMS: atom_id res chain seq x y z
N MET A 1 21.82 15.81 29.13
CA MET A 1 21.84 14.64 28.22
C MET A 1 21.43 15.11 26.83
N ARG A 2 22.15 14.74 25.77
CA ARG A 2 21.89 15.07 24.37
C ARG A 2 21.44 13.81 23.63
N ILE A 3 20.23 13.84 23.06
CA ILE A 3 19.69 12.73 22.27
C ILE A 3 19.57 13.21 20.82
N ALA A 4 20.32 12.60 19.90
CA ALA A 4 20.16 12.82 18.48
C ALA A 4 19.09 11.90 17.88
N ILE A 5 18.15 12.47 17.13
CA ILE A 5 17.12 11.74 16.39
C ILE A 5 17.33 12.01 14.91
N ILE A 6 17.69 10.97 14.15
CA ILE A 6 18.02 11.08 12.72
C ILE A 6 16.80 10.75 11.88
N GLY A 7 16.17 11.77 11.33
CA GLY A 7 14.93 11.72 10.55
C GLY A 7 13.75 12.26 11.34
N ALA A 8 13.08 13.28 10.82
CA ALA A 8 11.90 13.89 11.45
C ALA A 8 10.59 13.53 10.74
N GLY A 9 10.53 12.36 10.10
CA GLY A 9 9.25 11.76 9.74
C GLY A 9 8.47 11.30 10.97
N PHE A 10 7.34 10.62 10.75
CA PHE A 10 6.43 10.18 11.82
C PHE A 10 7.15 9.60 13.05
N THR A 11 8.04 8.62 12.88
CA THR A 11 8.73 7.99 14.01
C THR A 11 9.57 8.96 14.83
N GLY A 12 10.37 9.81 14.18
CA GLY A 12 11.25 10.76 14.88
C GLY A 12 10.46 11.90 15.53
N ALA A 13 9.42 12.39 14.86
CA ALA A 13 8.52 13.40 15.40
C ALA A 13 7.74 12.88 16.62
N GLN A 14 7.22 11.66 16.56
CA GLN A 14 6.53 11.02 17.68
C GLN A 14 7.45 10.78 18.87
N LEU A 15 8.68 10.30 18.62
CA LEU A 15 9.66 10.16 19.69
C LEU A 15 10.01 11.51 20.32
N THR A 16 10.21 12.55 19.50
CA THR A 16 10.50 13.91 19.98
C THR A 16 9.36 14.43 20.85
N LEU A 17 8.11 14.28 20.39
CA LEU A 17 6.90 14.64 21.12
C LEU A 17 6.86 13.96 22.49
N GLU A 18 7.09 12.65 22.56
CA GLU A 18 7.06 11.93 23.83
C GLU A 18 8.24 12.29 24.75
N LEU A 19 9.42 12.59 24.20
CA LEU A 19 10.56 13.08 24.98
C LEU A 19 10.31 14.48 25.54
N LEU A 20 9.69 15.39 24.78
CA LEU A 20 9.28 16.71 25.28
C LEU A 20 8.37 16.61 26.51
N ARG A 21 7.46 15.63 26.51
CA ARG A 21 6.50 15.39 27.58
C ARG A 21 7.10 14.70 28.81
N ARG A 22 8.13 13.86 28.64
CA ARG A 22 8.56 12.90 29.67
C ARG A 22 10.04 12.92 30.02
N ALA A 23 10.89 13.55 29.21
CA ALA A 23 12.33 13.49 29.42
C ALA A 23 12.73 14.24 30.71
N PRO A 24 13.82 13.79 31.38
CA PRO A 24 14.37 14.52 32.50
C PRO A 24 14.77 15.94 32.12
N ARG A 25 14.67 16.87 33.07
CA ARG A 25 15.16 18.25 32.91
C ARG A 25 16.67 18.24 32.61
N GLY A 26 17.11 19.10 31.70
CA GLY A 26 18.47 19.13 31.16
C GLY A 26 18.67 18.22 29.95
N THR A 27 17.59 17.72 29.34
CA THR A 27 17.64 16.98 28.08
C THR A 27 17.60 17.94 26.90
N THR A 28 18.55 17.79 25.98
CA THR A 28 18.55 18.45 24.67
C THR A 28 18.29 17.40 23.60
N ILE A 29 17.28 17.60 22.78
CA ILE A 29 16.90 16.72 21.68
C ILE A 29 17.35 17.37 20.38
N LEU A 30 18.27 16.73 19.67
CA LEU A 30 18.77 17.18 18.37
C LEU A 30 17.98 16.45 17.28
N LEU A 31 16.98 17.09 16.72
CA LEU A 31 16.10 16.49 15.71
C LEU A 31 16.60 16.85 14.31
N PHE A 32 17.16 15.88 13.60
CA PHE A 32 17.73 16.07 12.26
C PHE A 32 16.72 15.73 11.17
N GLU A 33 16.60 16.60 10.16
CA GLU A 33 15.80 16.33 8.96
C GLU A 33 16.35 17.05 7.73
N ARG A 34 16.69 16.29 6.68
CA ARG A 34 17.30 16.85 5.47
C ARG A 34 16.36 17.73 4.65
N SER A 35 15.05 17.47 4.69
CA SER A 35 14.07 18.20 3.86
C SER A 35 13.67 19.55 4.44
N GLY A 36 14.00 19.82 5.71
CA GLY A 36 13.51 20.98 6.46
C GLY A 36 12.04 20.91 6.89
N VAL A 37 11.33 19.82 6.57
CA VAL A 37 9.92 19.61 6.96
C VAL A 37 9.84 18.57 8.08
N PHE A 38 9.52 19.04 9.29
CA PHE A 38 9.49 18.22 10.51
C PHE A 38 8.07 17.75 10.83
N GLY A 39 7.88 16.45 11.05
CA GLY A 39 6.60 15.85 11.43
C GLY A 39 6.07 14.84 10.41
N PRO A 40 5.61 15.30 9.23
CA PRO A 40 4.90 14.45 8.28
C PRO A 40 5.72 13.28 7.73
N GLY A 41 6.98 13.53 7.35
CA GLY A 41 7.80 12.58 6.61
C GLY A 41 7.15 12.10 5.30
N LEU A 42 7.80 11.14 4.62
CA LEU A 42 7.37 10.68 3.30
C LEU A 42 5.89 10.26 3.23
N ALA A 43 5.38 9.60 4.27
CA ALA A 43 4.02 9.05 4.26
C ALA A 43 2.92 10.12 4.32
N TYR A 44 3.20 11.30 4.89
CA TYR A 44 2.20 12.32 5.17
C TYR A 44 2.51 13.69 4.56
N SER A 45 3.61 13.82 3.82
CA SER A 45 3.99 15.04 3.09
C SER A 45 3.28 15.23 1.74
N THR A 46 2.36 14.34 1.37
CA THR A 46 1.67 14.43 0.07
C THR A 46 0.66 15.59 0.04
N VAL A 47 0.59 16.26 -1.12
CA VAL A 47 -0.35 17.36 -1.39
C VAL A 47 -1.66 16.90 -2.03
N HIS A 48 -1.80 15.62 -2.36
CA HIS A 48 -2.98 15.11 -3.07
C HIS A 48 -4.04 14.64 -2.08
N ALA A 49 -5.19 15.33 -2.07
CA ALA A 49 -6.33 14.98 -1.21
C ALA A 49 -6.85 13.55 -1.41
N GLY A 50 -6.63 12.95 -2.59
CA GLY A 50 -6.98 11.56 -2.90
C GLY A 50 -6.14 10.52 -2.16
N HIS A 51 -4.97 10.89 -1.65
CA HIS A 51 -4.12 9.99 -0.87
C HIS A 51 -4.65 9.90 0.56
N LEU A 52 -5.64 9.04 0.77
CA LEU A 52 -6.24 8.84 2.08
C LEU A 52 -5.37 8.00 3.01
N LEU A 53 -5.53 8.24 4.31
CA LEU A 53 -5.08 7.32 5.35
C LEU A 53 -5.71 5.94 5.13
N ASN A 54 -4.93 4.90 5.38
CA ASN A 54 -5.40 3.52 5.36
C ASN A 54 -5.87 3.04 6.75
N VAL A 55 -6.08 3.96 7.67
CA VAL A 55 -6.53 3.74 9.04
C VAL A 55 -7.61 4.78 9.36
N ARG A 56 -8.62 4.37 10.12
CA ARG A 56 -9.72 5.24 10.56
C ARG A 56 -9.20 6.38 11.44
N ALA A 57 -9.77 7.58 11.31
CA ALA A 57 -9.39 8.75 12.10
C ALA A 57 -9.41 8.48 13.62
N ALA A 58 -10.37 7.70 14.11
CA ALA A 58 -10.44 7.28 15.53
C ALA A 58 -9.21 6.53 16.04
N ASN A 59 -8.38 5.97 15.13
CA ASN A 59 -7.20 5.15 15.46
C ASN A 59 -5.90 5.85 15.06
N MET A 60 -5.93 7.17 14.88
CA MET A 60 -4.82 7.96 14.32
C MET A 60 -4.36 9.07 15.27
N SER A 61 -4.67 9.02 16.57
CA SER A 61 -4.06 9.98 17.50
C SER A 61 -2.54 9.84 17.54
N ALA A 62 -1.84 10.97 17.63
CA ALA A 62 -0.42 11.04 17.96
C ALA A 62 -0.17 10.71 19.45
N LEU A 63 -1.18 10.87 20.29
CA LEU A 63 -1.06 10.72 21.74
C LEU A 63 -1.70 9.40 22.16
N GLU A 64 -0.91 8.46 22.70
CA GLU A 64 -1.41 7.16 23.15
C GLU A 64 -2.39 7.30 24.32
N ASP A 65 -2.13 8.24 25.22
CA ASP A 65 -2.95 8.55 26.39
C ASP A 65 -4.18 9.42 26.07
N ASP A 66 -4.28 9.93 24.84
CA ASP A 66 -5.44 10.66 24.36
C ASP A 66 -5.85 10.19 22.95
N PRO A 67 -6.52 9.03 22.84
CA PRO A 67 -6.92 8.45 21.56
C PRO A 67 -7.86 9.32 20.71
N SER A 68 -8.53 10.30 21.32
CA SER A 68 -9.47 11.19 20.64
C SER A 68 -8.84 12.51 20.20
N HIS A 69 -7.56 12.76 20.48
CA HIS A 69 -6.90 14.03 20.19
C HIS A 69 -7.02 14.44 18.71
N PHE A 70 -6.74 13.52 17.78
CA PHE A 70 -6.86 13.82 16.34
C PHE A 70 -8.30 14.12 15.91
N LEU A 71 -9.31 13.44 16.47
CA LEU A 71 -10.72 13.73 16.17
C LEU A 71 -11.12 15.12 16.64
N ARG A 72 -10.72 15.51 17.87
CA ARG A 72 -10.97 16.87 18.37
C ARG A 72 -10.25 17.92 17.52
N TRP A 73 -9.01 17.63 17.10
CA TRP A 73 -8.25 18.50 16.20
C TRP A 73 -8.97 18.72 14.86
N LEU A 74 -9.53 17.65 14.28
CA LEU A 74 -10.33 17.72 13.05
C LEU A 74 -11.62 18.52 13.24
N TRP A 75 -12.39 18.26 14.30
CA TRP A 75 -13.67 18.94 14.53
C TRP A 75 -13.50 20.43 14.87
N ALA A 76 -12.34 20.83 15.40
CA ALA A 76 -12.03 22.23 15.69
C ALA A 76 -11.66 23.05 14.43
N ARG A 77 -11.59 22.44 13.25
CA ARG A 77 -11.13 23.07 12.01
C ARG A 77 -12.13 22.87 10.88
N ASP A 78 -12.30 23.91 10.06
CA ASP A 78 -13.09 23.81 8.83
C ASP A 78 -12.14 23.68 7.63
N LEU A 79 -11.63 22.47 7.42
CA LEU A 79 -10.70 22.17 6.33
C LEU A 79 -11.50 21.92 5.04
N PRO A 80 -11.27 22.66 3.94
CA PRO A 80 -12.06 22.50 2.71
C PRO A 80 -12.06 21.08 2.14
N GLU A 81 -10.91 20.40 2.20
CA GLU A 81 -10.74 19.02 1.71
C GLU A 81 -11.33 17.97 2.65
N GLN A 82 -11.60 18.33 3.91
CA GLN A 82 -12.20 17.45 4.91
C GLN A 82 -12.98 18.28 5.95
N PRO A 83 -14.19 18.76 5.61
CA PRO A 83 -14.97 19.60 6.52
C PRO A 83 -15.28 18.86 7.81
N ALA A 84 -15.32 19.55 8.95
CA ALA A 84 -15.61 18.92 10.25
C ALA A 84 -16.91 18.10 10.24
N SER A 85 -17.93 18.58 9.53
CA SER A 85 -19.23 17.92 9.36
C SER A 85 -19.17 16.56 8.65
N SER A 86 -18.11 16.29 7.89
CA SER A 86 -17.90 15.02 7.19
C SER A 86 -17.26 13.94 8.06
N ILE A 87 -16.75 14.30 9.25
CA ILE A 87 -16.16 13.35 10.20
C ILE A 87 -17.26 12.85 11.15
N PRO A 88 -17.69 11.58 11.05
CA PRO A 88 -18.74 11.06 11.93
C PRO A 88 -18.24 11.01 13.38
N PRO A 89 -19.14 11.10 14.39
CA PRO A 89 -18.77 10.96 15.80
C PRO A 89 -18.04 9.66 16.13
N SER A 90 -18.27 8.59 15.36
CA SER A 90 -17.56 7.31 15.47
C SER A 90 -16.09 7.39 15.05
N GLY A 91 -15.67 8.46 14.36
CA GLY A 91 -14.36 8.60 13.75
C GLY A 91 -14.05 7.57 12.65
N HIS A 92 -15.07 6.91 12.11
CA HIS A 92 -14.98 5.98 10.98
C HIS A 92 -14.83 6.70 9.62
N ALA A 93 -13.99 7.73 9.59
CA ALA A 93 -13.58 8.43 8.37
C ALA A 93 -12.14 8.08 8.00
N PHE A 94 -11.82 8.21 6.71
CA PHE A 94 -10.47 8.08 6.16
C PHE A 94 -10.07 9.44 5.63
N VAL A 95 -9.14 10.09 6.33
CA VAL A 95 -8.76 11.49 6.10
C VAL A 95 -7.56 11.54 5.14
N PRO A 96 -7.43 12.58 4.28
CA PRO A 96 -6.22 12.81 3.51
C PRO A 96 -4.94 12.76 4.34
N ARG A 97 -3.90 12.13 3.81
CA ARG A 97 -2.59 12.00 4.48
C ARG A 97 -1.93 13.35 4.73
N GLY A 98 -2.09 14.31 3.83
CA GLY A 98 -1.57 15.67 3.99
C GLY A 98 -2.14 16.38 5.23
N ILE A 99 -3.44 16.22 5.49
CA ILE A 99 -4.11 16.76 6.68
C ILE A 99 -3.56 16.10 7.96
N TYR A 100 -3.32 14.79 7.92
CA TYR A 100 -2.66 14.11 9.04
C TYR A 100 -1.22 14.61 9.25
N GLY A 101 -0.50 14.93 8.17
CA GLY A 101 0.79 15.59 8.23
C GLY A 101 0.75 16.94 8.96
N GLN A 102 -0.25 17.77 8.66
CA GLN A 102 -0.49 19.05 9.36
C GLN A 102 -0.72 18.82 10.86
N TYR A 103 -1.59 17.86 11.20
CA TYR A 103 -1.82 17.47 12.59
C TYR A 103 -0.53 17.05 13.32
N LEU A 104 0.34 16.25 12.69
CA LEU A 104 1.60 15.85 13.29
C LEU A 104 2.55 17.02 13.55
N ALA A 105 2.65 17.95 12.60
CA ALA A 105 3.49 19.13 12.74
C ALA A 105 2.99 20.05 13.87
N GLU A 106 1.67 20.24 13.96
CA GLU A 106 1.06 21.04 15.02
C GLU A 106 1.17 20.37 16.38
N ALA A 107 0.94 19.05 16.49
CA ALA A 107 1.09 18.31 17.73
C ALA A 107 2.54 18.36 18.26
N LEU A 108 3.53 18.29 17.37
CA LEU A 108 4.94 18.47 17.74
C LEU A 108 5.22 19.91 18.23
N ALA A 109 4.70 20.92 17.53
CA ALA A 109 4.87 22.31 17.94
C ALA A 109 4.17 22.63 19.27
N GLU A 110 3.00 22.04 19.52
CA GLU A 110 2.30 22.13 20.81
C GLU A 110 3.11 21.50 21.94
N ALA A 111 3.64 20.30 21.73
CA ALA A 111 4.52 19.65 22.71
C ALA A 111 5.78 20.48 22.99
N GLU A 112 6.35 21.17 22.00
CA GLU A 112 7.50 22.07 22.20
C GLU A 112 7.12 23.30 23.04
N ARG A 113 5.94 23.88 22.81
CA ARG A 113 5.44 25.02 23.61
C ARG A 113 5.15 24.65 25.05
N ASP A 114 4.62 23.45 25.28
CA ASP A 114 4.15 23.01 26.61
C ASP A 114 5.25 22.32 27.43
N ALA A 115 6.40 22.01 26.81
CA ALA A 115 7.51 21.37 27.48
C ALA A 115 8.12 22.24 28.59
N HIS A 116 8.72 21.58 29.58
CA HIS A 116 9.48 22.30 30.61
C HIS A 116 10.63 23.08 29.93
N PRO A 117 10.94 24.35 30.32
CA PRO A 117 12.00 25.17 29.71
C PRO A 117 13.44 24.61 29.75
N ARG A 118 13.63 23.43 30.37
CA ARG A 118 14.92 22.73 30.49
C ARG A 118 14.93 21.43 29.67
N VAL A 119 13.89 21.15 28.90
CA VAL A 119 13.84 20.11 27.89
C VAL A 119 13.75 20.85 26.57
N VAL A 120 14.83 20.84 25.79
CA VAL A 120 14.97 21.70 24.60
C VAL A 120 15.01 20.82 23.37
N VAL A 121 14.34 21.23 22.30
CA VAL A 121 14.48 20.63 20.97
C VAL A 121 15.21 21.61 20.05
N GLU A 122 16.25 21.12 19.40
CA GLU A 122 16.94 21.81 18.31
C GLU A 122 16.57 21.11 17.00
N ARG A 123 15.77 21.79 16.17
CA ARG A 123 15.42 21.32 14.83
C ARG A 123 16.54 21.67 13.86
N LEU A 124 17.20 20.64 13.33
CA LEU A 124 18.39 20.77 12.49
C LEU A 124 18.07 20.31 11.07
N SER A 125 17.90 21.27 10.17
CA SER A 125 17.71 21.02 8.73
C SER A 125 19.01 20.61 8.06
N ARG A 126 19.55 19.45 8.45
CA ARG A 126 20.88 18.94 8.06
C ARG A 126 20.80 17.45 7.76
N GLN A 127 21.62 16.98 6.83
CA GLN A 127 21.73 15.56 6.54
C GLN A 127 22.88 14.93 7.34
N VAL A 128 22.56 13.91 8.15
CA VAL A 128 23.57 13.04 8.76
C VAL A 128 23.99 11.97 7.76
N VAL A 129 25.29 11.82 7.54
CA VAL A 129 25.86 10.87 6.55
C VAL A 129 26.70 9.76 7.19
N ASN A 130 27.16 9.96 8.42
CA ASN A 130 27.83 8.92 9.20
C ASN A 130 27.53 9.08 10.68
N ILE A 131 27.61 7.97 11.40
CA ILE A 131 27.48 7.90 12.84
C ILE A 131 28.58 6.96 13.34
N ASP A 132 29.39 7.47 14.26
CA ASP A 132 30.47 6.73 14.90
C ASP A 132 30.16 6.68 16.41
N GLU A 133 30.05 5.48 16.97
CA GLU A 133 29.81 5.24 18.41
C GLU A 133 31.15 4.88 19.08
N THR A 134 31.49 5.62 20.12
CA THR A 134 32.72 5.43 20.92
C THR A 134 32.40 5.38 22.41
N GLU A 135 33.41 5.19 23.26
CA GLU A 135 33.24 5.25 24.72
C GLU A 135 32.81 6.65 25.21
N ASP A 136 33.12 7.70 24.44
CA ASP A 136 32.82 9.10 24.78
C ASP A 136 31.43 9.56 24.29
N GLY A 137 30.69 8.70 23.58
CA GLY A 137 29.35 8.97 23.09
C GLY A 137 29.17 8.68 21.60
N VAL A 138 28.22 9.38 20.97
CA VAL A 138 27.87 9.21 19.57
C VAL A 138 28.19 10.48 18.79
N PHE A 139 28.94 10.32 17.70
CA PHE A 139 29.41 11.41 16.85
C PHE A 139 28.73 11.33 15.48
N LEU A 140 27.99 12.38 15.12
CA LEU A 140 27.23 12.46 13.88
C LEU A 140 27.95 13.36 12.89
N ARG A 141 28.37 12.80 11.76
CA ARG A 141 28.98 13.57 10.66
C ARG A 141 27.90 14.09 9.72
N LEU A 142 27.96 15.39 9.42
CA LEU A 142 27.00 16.06 8.54
C LEU A 142 27.48 16.07 7.08
N ALA A 143 26.54 16.05 6.14
CA ALA A 143 26.83 16.11 4.70
C ALA A 143 27.55 17.40 4.31
N GLU A 144 27.20 18.51 4.96
CA GLU A 144 27.77 19.83 4.72
C GLU A 144 29.13 20.02 5.41
N GLY A 145 29.63 18.98 6.07
CA GLY A 145 30.82 19.03 6.92
C GLY A 145 30.50 19.34 8.38
N GLY A 146 31.47 19.08 9.25
CA GLY A 146 31.31 19.20 10.69
C GLY A 146 30.75 17.95 11.36
N GLU A 147 30.78 17.98 12.68
CA GLU A 147 30.42 16.87 13.55
C GLU A 147 29.57 17.38 14.71
N VAL A 148 28.58 16.58 15.11
CA VAL A 148 27.73 16.86 16.26
C VAL A 148 27.83 15.69 17.23
N ALA A 149 28.19 15.98 18.48
CA ALA A 149 28.19 14.98 19.55
C ALA A 149 26.83 14.85 20.24
N ALA A 150 26.47 13.63 20.61
CA ALA A 150 25.30 13.27 21.40
C ALA A 150 25.62 12.10 22.34
N ASP A 151 24.85 11.95 23.42
CA ASP A 151 24.99 10.81 24.35
C ASP A 151 24.30 9.56 23.78
N LEU A 152 23.22 9.76 23.01
CA LEU A 152 22.44 8.71 22.37
C LEU A 152 22.03 9.13 20.96
N ALA A 153 21.98 8.18 20.03
CA ALA A 153 21.43 8.38 18.69
C ALA A 153 20.28 7.41 18.40
N VAL A 154 19.21 7.92 17.80
CA VAL A 154 18.05 7.15 17.35
C VAL A 154 17.88 7.29 15.86
N LEU A 155 17.95 6.17 15.15
CA LEU A 155 17.70 6.10 13.71
C LEU A 155 16.20 6.05 13.42
N ALA A 156 15.67 7.14 12.89
CA ALA A 156 14.27 7.29 12.48
C ALA A 156 14.15 7.62 10.99
N THR A 157 15.02 7.03 10.16
CA THR A 157 15.22 7.34 8.73
C THR A 157 14.10 6.87 7.79
N GLY A 158 13.06 6.23 8.32
CA GLY A 158 11.90 5.79 7.55
C GLY A 158 12.17 4.55 6.68
N ASN A 159 11.48 4.45 5.55
CA ASN A 159 11.63 3.33 4.62
C ASN A 159 12.73 3.63 3.60
N ASN A 160 13.45 2.60 3.17
CA ASN A 160 14.38 2.72 2.04
C ASN A 160 13.64 3.10 0.75
N PRO A 161 14.28 3.86 -0.15
CA PRO A 161 13.77 4.10 -1.49
C PRO A 161 13.44 2.79 -2.22
N PRO A 162 12.46 2.79 -3.15
CA PRO A 162 12.19 1.64 -3.99
C PRO A 162 13.42 1.23 -4.80
N ALA A 163 13.58 -0.07 -5.01
CA ALA A 163 14.59 -0.63 -5.90
C ALA A 163 13.91 -1.37 -7.04
N TRP A 164 14.51 -1.30 -8.23
CA TRP A 164 14.03 -2.04 -9.39
C TRP A 164 14.14 -3.55 -9.14
N PRO A 165 13.10 -4.34 -9.47
CA PRO A 165 13.17 -5.78 -9.31
C PRO A 165 14.05 -6.37 -10.41
N GLY A 166 14.94 -7.30 -10.03
CA GLY A 166 15.67 -8.09 -11.02
C GLY A 166 14.75 -8.93 -11.93
N PRO A 167 15.28 -9.49 -13.03
CA PRO A 167 16.70 -9.52 -13.40
C PRO A 167 17.21 -8.21 -14.03
N ASP A 168 18.52 -8.17 -14.31
CA ASP A 168 19.23 -7.10 -15.03
C ASP A 168 18.66 -6.88 -16.45
N GLY A 169 18.99 -5.75 -17.07
CA GLY A 169 18.50 -5.32 -18.39
C GLY A 169 17.54 -4.14 -18.33
N ILE A 170 17.23 -3.64 -17.12
CA ILE A 170 16.50 -2.38 -16.97
C ILE A 170 17.37 -1.18 -17.37
N GLU A 171 18.70 -1.34 -17.33
CA GLU A 171 19.70 -0.36 -17.72
C GLU A 171 19.62 -0.04 -19.23
N ASP A 172 19.12 -0.96 -20.04
CA ASP A 172 18.91 -0.79 -21.48
C ASP A 172 17.63 0.01 -21.80
N VAL A 173 16.79 0.26 -20.78
CA VAL A 173 15.56 1.05 -20.93
C VAL A 173 15.89 2.53 -20.76
N ALA A 174 15.43 3.36 -21.70
CA ALA A 174 15.62 4.80 -21.63
C ALA A 174 15.13 5.37 -20.27
N PRO A 175 15.97 6.09 -19.50
CA PRO A 175 15.59 6.57 -18.16
C PRO A 175 14.33 7.43 -18.14
N ALA A 176 14.05 8.18 -19.21
CA ALA A 176 12.83 8.98 -19.35
C ALA A 176 11.52 8.15 -19.34
N ARG A 177 11.61 6.82 -19.58
CA ARG A 177 10.49 5.88 -19.52
C ARG A 177 10.33 5.21 -18.15
N LEU A 178 11.22 5.51 -17.20
CA LEU A 178 11.24 4.93 -15.88
C LEU A 178 10.94 6.00 -14.83
N ILE A 179 10.03 5.67 -13.91
CA ILE A 179 9.73 6.49 -12.74
C ILE A 179 10.08 5.63 -11.52
N ALA A 180 11.21 5.92 -10.89
CA ALA A 180 11.74 5.12 -9.77
C ALA A 180 11.04 5.43 -8.45
N ASP A 181 10.71 6.70 -8.22
CA ASP A 181 10.02 7.16 -7.02
C ASP A 181 8.51 7.36 -7.30
N PRO A 182 7.61 6.56 -6.69
CA PRO A 182 6.17 6.73 -6.85
C PRO A 182 5.62 7.96 -6.12
N TRP A 183 6.46 8.72 -5.40
CA TRP A 183 6.10 9.96 -4.73
C TRP A 183 6.63 11.21 -5.45
N ASP A 184 7.39 11.05 -6.54
CA ASP A 184 7.82 12.16 -7.39
C ASP A 184 6.65 12.58 -8.30
N ASP A 185 5.88 13.56 -7.80
CA ASP A 185 4.71 14.07 -8.51
C ASP A 185 5.07 14.65 -9.89
N SER A 186 6.24 15.29 -10.01
CA SER A 186 6.73 15.86 -11.26
C SER A 186 7.03 14.78 -12.30
N ALA A 187 7.54 13.63 -11.86
CA ALA A 187 7.79 12.49 -12.72
C ALA A 187 6.49 11.83 -13.18
N ILE A 188 5.53 11.66 -12.28
CA ILE A 188 4.21 11.12 -12.61
C ILE A 188 3.47 12.06 -13.58
N ALA A 189 3.63 13.38 -13.44
CA ALA A 189 3.01 14.36 -14.34
C ALA A 189 3.49 14.27 -15.80
N ARG A 190 4.61 13.60 -16.07
CA ARG A 190 5.09 13.35 -17.43
C ARG A 190 4.30 12.25 -18.17
N ILE A 191 3.50 11.48 -17.46
CA ILE A 191 2.64 10.44 -18.06
C ILE A 191 1.50 11.14 -18.81
N GLY A 192 1.43 10.93 -20.12
CA GLY A 192 0.34 11.46 -20.96
C GLY A 192 -1.02 10.84 -20.61
N PRO A 193 -2.13 11.50 -20.98
CA PRO A 193 -3.47 11.02 -20.63
C PRO A 193 -3.81 9.66 -21.24
N ASP A 194 -3.23 9.29 -22.38
CA ASP A 194 -3.54 8.03 -23.08
C ASP A 194 -2.35 7.03 -23.08
N ASP A 195 -1.26 7.35 -22.36
CA ASP A 195 -0.07 6.49 -22.30
C ASP A 195 -0.36 5.15 -21.62
N PRO A 196 0.10 4.01 -22.14
CA PRO A 196 0.05 2.76 -21.39
C PRO A 196 1.06 2.80 -20.24
N VAL A 197 0.58 2.50 -19.02
CA VAL A 197 1.40 2.54 -17.80
C VAL A 197 1.53 1.14 -17.21
N VAL A 198 2.76 0.74 -16.84
CA VAL A 198 2.99 -0.44 -16.01
C VAL A 198 3.48 -0.01 -14.64
N ILE A 199 2.78 -0.44 -13.58
CA ILE A 199 3.17 -0.19 -12.19
C ILE A 199 3.68 -1.49 -11.57
N LEU A 200 4.83 -1.41 -10.90
CA LEU A 200 5.45 -2.56 -10.26
C LEU A 200 4.99 -2.66 -8.80
N GLY A 201 4.28 -3.73 -8.48
CA GLY A 201 3.61 -3.93 -7.20
C GLY A 201 2.10 -3.76 -7.29
N THR A 202 1.42 -4.23 -6.25
CA THR A 202 -0.05 -4.11 -6.08
C THR A 202 -0.40 -3.69 -4.64
N GLY A 203 0.53 -2.97 -3.99
CA GLY A 203 0.34 -2.48 -2.62
C GLY A 203 -0.43 -1.15 -2.58
N LEU A 204 -0.59 -0.59 -1.39
CA LEU A 204 -1.31 0.69 -1.21
C LEU A 204 -0.66 1.86 -1.98
N THR A 205 0.65 1.86 -2.16
CA THR A 205 1.33 2.86 -3.01
C THR A 205 0.91 2.78 -4.48
N THR A 206 0.69 1.57 -5.03
CA THR A 206 0.15 1.41 -6.38
C THR A 206 -1.23 2.03 -6.48
N VAL A 207 -2.05 1.84 -5.44
CA VAL A 207 -3.40 2.40 -5.37
C VAL A 207 -3.36 3.92 -5.36
N ASP A 208 -2.47 4.52 -4.56
CA ASP A 208 -2.26 5.97 -4.52
C ASP A 208 -1.88 6.52 -5.91
N VAL A 209 -0.91 5.89 -6.59
CA VAL A 209 -0.50 6.29 -7.97
C VAL A 209 -1.66 6.17 -8.97
N VAL A 210 -2.45 5.09 -8.91
CA VAL A 210 -3.62 4.91 -9.78
C VAL A 210 -4.68 5.98 -9.50
N THR A 211 -4.94 6.30 -8.23
CA THR A 211 -5.85 7.37 -7.84
C THR A 211 -5.37 8.72 -8.38
N LEU A 212 -4.08 9.03 -8.26
CA LEU A 212 -3.49 10.27 -8.80
C LEU A 212 -3.61 10.36 -10.33
N LEU A 213 -3.30 9.28 -11.05
CA LEU A 213 -3.47 9.23 -12.51
C LEU A 213 -4.93 9.45 -12.92
N GLY A 214 -5.87 8.81 -12.21
CA GLY A 214 -7.30 9.02 -12.44
C GLY A 214 -7.74 10.47 -12.21
N GLN A 215 -7.26 11.11 -11.14
CA GLN A 215 -7.53 12.53 -10.86
C GLN A 215 -6.97 13.46 -11.94
N ARG A 216 -5.89 13.06 -12.62
CA ARG A 216 -5.31 13.77 -13.77
C ARG A 216 -6.01 13.48 -15.10
N GLY A 217 -7.10 12.70 -15.08
CA GLY A 217 -7.86 12.38 -16.29
C GLY A 217 -7.16 11.38 -17.21
N HIS A 218 -6.27 10.54 -16.67
CA HIS A 218 -5.64 9.46 -17.42
C HIS A 218 -6.69 8.43 -17.86
N ARG A 219 -6.67 8.08 -19.15
CA ARG A 219 -7.55 7.13 -19.83
C ARG A 219 -6.79 5.95 -20.44
N GLY A 220 -5.46 6.04 -20.50
CA GLY A 220 -4.58 4.96 -20.95
C GLY A 220 -4.71 3.70 -20.09
N GLN A 221 -4.26 2.57 -20.64
CA GLN A 221 -4.30 1.30 -19.91
C GLN A 221 -3.23 1.27 -18.82
N ILE A 222 -3.66 1.07 -17.57
CA ILE A 222 -2.80 0.86 -16.41
C ILE A 222 -2.73 -0.63 -16.07
N THR A 223 -1.53 -1.20 -16.08
CA THR A 223 -1.28 -2.59 -15.69
C THR A 223 -0.42 -2.64 -14.43
N ALA A 224 -0.96 -3.11 -13.31
CA ALA A 224 -0.19 -3.39 -12.11
C ALA A 224 0.33 -4.84 -12.11
N VAL A 225 1.64 -5.02 -11.89
CA VAL A 225 2.29 -6.34 -11.91
C VAL A 225 2.84 -6.68 -10.53
N SER A 226 2.46 -7.83 -9.98
CA SER A 226 3.11 -8.33 -8.75
C SER A 226 3.16 -9.85 -8.71
N ARG A 227 4.06 -10.39 -7.89
CA ARG A 227 4.31 -11.85 -7.77
C ARG A 227 3.06 -12.69 -7.45
N ARG A 228 2.02 -12.08 -6.89
CA ARG A 228 0.78 -12.76 -6.46
C ARG A 228 -0.49 -12.07 -6.94
N GLY A 229 -0.41 -10.86 -7.51
CA GLY A 229 -1.58 -10.10 -7.95
C GLY A 229 -2.58 -9.78 -6.83
N LEU A 230 -2.10 -9.60 -5.59
CA LEU A 230 -2.97 -9.36 -4.44
C LEU A 230 -3.12 -7.86 -4.19
N LEU A 231 -4.36 -7.37 -4.13
CA LEU A 231 -4.68 -6.06 -3.55
C LEU A 231 -4.91 -6.17 -2.04
N SER A 232 -4.63 -5.07 -1.35
CA SER A 232 -5.08 -4.86 0.03
C SER A 232 -6.60 -5.06 0.14
N ARG A 233 -7.05 -5.73 1.20
CA ARG A 233 -8.49 -5.86 1.48
C ARG A 233 -9.09 -4.50 1.84
N VAL A 234 -10.40 -4.34 1.72
CA VAL A 234 -11.08 -3.08 2.02
C VAL A 234 -11.47 -3.04 3.49
N HIS A 235 -11.45 -1.87 4.13
CA HIS A 235 -12.06 -1.69 5.45
C HIS A 235 -13.56 -1.91 5.41
N GLU A 236 -14.12 -2.28 6.55
CA GLU A 236 -15.56 -2.42 6.74
C GLU A 236 -15.90 -2.03 8.19
N GLN A 237 -17.12 -1.53 8.40
CA GLN A 237 -17.60 -1.26 9.74
C GLN A 237 -18.03 -2.58 10.38
N THR A 238 -17.38 -2.94 11.47
CA THR A 238 -17.61 -4.20 12.17
C THR A 238 -17.59 -3.99 13.67
N ARG A 239 -18.27 -4.85 14.41
CA ARG A 239 -18.23 -4.88 15.88
C ARG A 239 -16.87 -5.35 16.36
N SER A 240 -16.43 -4.93 17.55
CA SER A 240 -15.16 -5.40 18.11
C SER A 240 -15.20 -6.91 18.39
N TRP A 241 -14.03 -7.54 18.35
CA TRP A 241 -13.85 -8.94 18.72
C TRP A 241 -12.88 -9.02 19.90
N LYS A 242 -13.21 -9.83 20.90
CA LYS A 242 -12.27 -10.19 21.97
C LYS A 242 -11.69 -11.56 21.63
N LEU A 243 -10.37 -11.67 21.56
CA LEU A 243 -9.71 -12.95 21.31
C LEU A 243 -10.12 -13.97 22.38
N ILE A 244 -10.52 -15.16 21.95
CA ILE A 244 -10.97 -16.23 22.86
C ILE A 244 -9.76 -16.80 23.59
N ARG A 245 -8.67 -17.04 22.86
CA ARG A 245 -7.42 -17.52 23.45
C ARG A 245 -6.44 -16.39 23.67
N GLU A 246 -5.79 -16.44 24.83
CA GLU A 246 -4.66 -15.58 25.12
C GLU A 246 -3.51 -15.83 24.13
N PRO A 247 -2.97 -14.79 23.46
CA PRO A 247 -1.92 -14.93 22.45
C PRO A 247 -0.68 -15.69 22.96
N GLY A 248 -0.32 -15.51 24.23
CA GLY A 248 0.82 -16.19 24.87
C GLY A 248 0.62 -17.70 25.07
N SER A 249 -0.60 -18.20 25.01
CA SER A 249 -0.91 -19.63 25.16
C SER A 249 -0.67 -20.45 23.87
N VAL A 250 -0.36 -19.79 22.76
CA VAL A 250 -0.18 -20.43 21.46
C VAL A 250 1.31 -20.71 21.23
N PRO A 251 1.70 -21.95 20.86
CA PRO A 251 3.08 -22.27 20.57
C PRO A 251 3.67 -21.31 19.52
N PRO A 252 4.90 -20.79 19.70
CA PRO A 252 5.47 -19.74 18.85
C PRO A 252 5.97 -20.30 17.51
N THR A 253 5.02 -20.77 16.70
CA THR A 253 5.23 -21.23 15.33
C THR A 253 4.21 -20.59 14.40
N ILE A 254 4.59 -20.30 13.16
CA ILE A 254 3.70 -19.66 12.19
C ILE A 254 2.51 -20.55 11.85
N THR A 255 2.69 -21.87 11.82
CA THR A 255 1.57 -22.80 11.61
C THR A 255 0.58 -22.75 12.78
N ALA A 256 1.06 -22.69 14.03
CA ALA A 256 0.18 -22.59 15.19
C ALA A 256 -0.56 -21.25 15.23
N TYR A 257 0.13 -20.13 15.00
CA TYR A 257 -0.50 -18.81 14.90
C TYR A 257 -1.53 -18.76 13.78
N ALA A 258 -1.20 -19.24 12.58
CA ALA A 258 -2.14 -19.26 11.46
C ALA A 258 -3.35 -20.17 11.71
N ARG A 259 -3.18 -21.28 12.44
CA ARG A 259 -4.30 -22.15 12.84
C ARG A 259 -5.18 -21.46 13.87
N TRP A 260 -4.56 -20.83 14.87
CA TRP A 260 -5.26 -20.09 15.91
C TRP A 260 -6.09 -18.94 15.33
N VAL A 261 -5.48 -18.06 14.53
CA VAL A 261 -6.18 -16.93 13.91
C VAL A 261 -7.35 -17.40 13.03
N ARG A 262 -7.18 -18.49 12.26
CA ARG A 262 -8.29 -19.08 11.50
C ARG A 262 -9.41 -19.63 12.40
N GLY A 263 -9.06 -20.15 13.58
CA GLY A 263 -10.02 -20.56 14.61
C GLY A 263 -10.81 -19.36 15.15
N GLU A 264 -10.12 -18.28 15.54
CA GLU A 264 -10.76 -17.04 16.00
C GLU A 264 -11.71 -16.47 14.93
N VAL A 265 -11.29 -16.43 13.66
CA VAL A 265 -12.15 -15.99 12.54
C VAL A 265 -13.40 -16.85 12.42
N LYS A 266 -13.27 -18.18 12.55
CA LYS A 266 -14.43 -19.08 12.48
C LYS A 266 -15.42 -18.83 13.63
N GLN A 267 -14.93 -18.57 14.83
CA GLN A 267 -15.78 -18.30 15.99
C GLN A 267 -16.45 -16.93 15.88
N ALA A 268 -15.69 -15.90 15.51
CA ALA A 268 -16.24 -14.57 15.23
C ALA A 268 -17.37 -14.64 14.19
N ALA A 269 -17.16 -15.38 13.09
CA ALA A 269 -18.17 -15.57 12.06
C ALA A 269 -19.44 -16.26 12.58
N ALA A 270 -19.33 -17.21 13.51
CA ALA A 270 -20.48 -17.85 14.14
C ALA A 270 -21.34 -16.88 14.98
N GLU A 271 -20.74 -15.78 15.46
CA GLU A 271 -21.41 -14.69 16.17
C GLU A 271 -21.80 -13.51 15.26
N GLY A 272 -21.63 -13.66 13.94
CA GLY A 272 -21.89 -12.61 12.96
C GLY A 272 -20.91 -11.44 13.07
N ILE A 273 -19.64 -11.71 13.38
CA ILE A 273 -18.55 -10.74 13.46
C ILE A 273 -17.52 -11.05 12.35
N ASP A 274 -17.15 -10.02 11.60
CA ASP A 274 -16.26 -10.15 10.45
C ASP A 274 -14.79 -10.42 10.85
N TRP A 275 -14.05 -11.09 9.97
CA TRP A 275 -12.64 -11.43 10.17
C TRP A 275 -11.76 -10.20 10.45
N ARG A 276 -12.16 -9.01 9.98
CA ARG A 276 -11.43 -7.76 10.21
C ARG A 276 -11.29 -7.46 11.70
N SER A 277 -12.31 -7.75 12.49
CA SER A 277 -12.30 -7.54 13.94
C SER A 277 -11.27 -8.42 14.62
N VAL A 278 -11.09 -9.66 14.17
CA VAL A 278 -10.06 -10.57 14.68
C VAL A 278 -8.67 -10.01 14.39
N ILE A 279 -8.42 -9.55 13.16
CA ILE A 279 -7.14 -8.96 12.78
C ILE A 279 -6.87 -7.66 13.54
N ASP A 280 -7.90 -6.85 13.77
CA ASP A 280 -7.81 -5.62 14.57
C ASP A 280 -7.48 -5.94 16.04
N ALA A 281 -8.13 -6.95 16.63
CA ALA A 281 -7.88 -7.43 17.98
C ALA A 281 -6.47 -8.01 18.19
N LEU A 282 -5.83 -8.53 17.14
CA LEU A 282 -4.45 -9.01 17.21
C LEU A 282 -3.42 -7.87 17.35
N ARG A 283 -3.74 -6.63 16.94
CA ARG A 283 -2.77 -5.53 16.80
C ARG A 283 -1.90 -5.32 18.05
N PRO A 284 -2.44 -5.22 19.28
CA PRO A 284 -1.64 -5.01 20.49
C PRO A 284 -0.64 -6.14 20.77
N HIS A 285 -0.91 -7.33 20.25
CA HIS A 285 -0.13 -8.53 20.52
C HIS A 285 0.90 -8.86 19.44
N THR A 286 0.81 -8.22 18.26
CA THR A 286 1.68 -8.51 17.11
C THR A 286 3.18 -8.43 17.44
N ARG A 287 3.61 -7.41 18.20
CA ARG A 287 5.00 -7.24 18.64
C ARG A 287 5.46 -8.40 19.53
N GLY A 288 4.64 -8.77 20.51
CA GLY A 288 4.94 -9.88 21.43
C GLY A 288 5.03 -11.22 20.69
N LEU A 289 4.04 -11.50 19.84
CA LEU A 289 3.99 -12.70 19.00
C LEU A 289 5.21 -12.80 18.07
N TRP A 290 5.65 -11.69 17.47
CA TRP A 290 6.85 -11.68 16.62
C TRP A 290 8.13 -11.94 17.41
N ARG A 291 8.26 -11.33 18.60
CA ARG A 291 9.44 -11.50 19.46
C ARG A 291 9.58 -12.94 19.95
N SER A 292 8.48 -13.64 20.24
CA SER A 292 8.53 -15.03 20.69
C SER A 292 8.89 -16.04 19.59
N LEU A 293 8.74 -15.68 18.30
CA LEU A 293 9.11 -16.58 17.20
C LEU A 293 10.62 -16.81 17.14
N PRO A 294 11.07 -18.08 17.06
CA PRO A 294 12.43 -18.42 16.68
C PRO A 294 12.78 -17.88 15.29
N MET A 295 14.07 -17.66 15.02
CA MET A 295 14.55 -17.09 13.75
C MET A 295 14.07 -17.87 12.51
N VAL A 296 14.03 -19.20 12.59
CA VAL A 296 13.53 -20.07 11.51
C VAL A 296 12.06 -19.79 11.19
N GLU A 297 11.24 -19.53 12.20
CA GLU A 297 9.81 -19.21 12.03
C GLU A 297 9.61 -17.79 11.50
N ARG A 298 10.43 -16.81 11.93
CA ARG A 298 10.44 -15.47 11.34
C ARG A 298 10.74 -15.51 9.84
N ARG A 299 11.75 -16.31 9.41
CA ARG A 299 12.06 -16.52 7.98
C ARG A 299 10.90 -17.20 7.24
N ARG A 300 10.27 -18.21 7.84
CA ARG A 300 9.09 -18.88 7.28
C ARG A 300 7.92 -17.91 7.08
N PHE A 301 7.65 -17.03 8.05
CA PHE A 301 6.64 -15.98 7.93
C PHE A 301 6.91 -15.07 6.73
N LEU A 302 8.11 -14.50 6.67
CA LEU A 302 8.49 -13.56 5.60
C LEU A 302 8.38 -14.19 4.21
N ARG A 303 8.74 -15.46 4.08
CA ARG A 303 8.69 -16.19 2.80
C ARG A 303 7.26 -16.55 2.37
N HIS A 304 6.44 -17.02 3.32
CA HIS A 304 5.19 -17.72 2.99
C HIS A 304 3.93 -16.94 3.34
N LEU A 305 3.88 -16.31 4.52
CA LEU A 305 2.66 -15.74 5.08
C LEU A 305 2.58 -14.23 4.95
N ARG A 306 3.72 -13.52 4.93
CA ARG A 306 3.77 -12.05 4.87
C ARG A 306 2.85 -11.45 3.80
N PRO A 307 2.84 -11.90 2.53
CA PRO A 307 1.98 -11.28 1.52
C PRO A 307 0.48 -11.38 1.85
N TRP A 308 0.06 -12.44 2.53
CA TRP A 308 -1.33 -12.62 2.95
C TRP A 308 -1.62 -11.79 4.19
N TRP A 309 -0.72 -11.77 5.16
CA TRP A 309 -0.85 -10.91 6.34
C TRP A 309 -0.96 -9.44 5.95
N ASP A 310 -0.08 -8.96 5.07
CA ASP A 310 0.00 -7.56 4.67
C ASP A 310 -1.31 -7.08 4.05
N VAL A 311 -1.93 -7.86 3.15
CA VAL A 311 -3.20 -7.46 2.52
C VAL A 311 -4.41 -7.50 3.46
N HIS A 312 -4.38 -8.31 4.52
CA HIS A 312 -5.47 -8.36 5.51
C HIS A 312 -5.29 -7.32 6.61
N ARG A 313 -4.04 -6.96 6.95
CA ARG A 313 -3.71 -5.95 7.96
C ARG A 313 -3.80 -4.53 7.40
N HIS A 314 -3.23 -4.28 6.23
CA HIS A 314 -3.10 -2.96 5.61
C HIS A 314 -4.20 -2.76 4.58
N ARG A 315 -5.36 -2.33 5.05
CA ARG A 315 -6.58 -2.28 4.25
C ARG A 315 -6.77 -0.95 3.54
N MET A 316 -7.45 -0.97 2.39
CA MET A 316 -7.85 0.24 1.65
C MET A 316 -9.06 0.91 2.31
N ALA A 317 -9.11 2.23 2.23
CA ALA A 317 -10.34 2.99 2.51
C ALA A 317 -11.43 2.57 1.51
N PRO A 318 -12.71 2.44 1.91
CA PRO A 318 -13.79 2.04 1.01
C PRO A 318 -13.92 2.90 -0.24
N GLN A 319 -13.74 4.22 -0.10
CA GLN A 319 -13.82 5.18 -1.20
C GLN A 319 -12.73 4.94 -2.25
N VAL A 320 -11.51 4.65 -1.79
CA VAL A 320 -10.37 4.33 -2.66
C VAL A 320 -10.60 2.99 -3.37
N ALA A 321 -11.10 1.98 -2.65
CA ALA A 321 -11.44 0.69 -3.24
C ALA A 321 -12.51 0.82 -4.33
N ALA A 322 -13.56 1.61 -4.10
CA ALA A 322 -14.60 1.87 -5.10
C ALA A 322 -14.04 2.50 -6.37
N GLY A 323 -13.09 3.45 -6.26
CA GLY A 323 -12.41 4.03 -7.42
C GLY A 323 -11.60 3.01 -8.21
N ILE A 324 -10.86 2.12 -7.53
CA ILE A 324 -10.14 1.02 -8.19
C ILE A 324 -11.09 0.04 -8.88
N GLU A 325 -12.22 -0.29 -8.26
CA GLU A 325 -13.25 -1.16 -8.84
C GLU A 325 -13.86 -0.54 -10.10
N GLN A 326 -14.15 0.78 -10.09
CA GLN A 326 -14.65 1.50 -11.26
C GLN A 326 -13.64 1.46 -12.42
N LEU A 327 -12.35 1.75 -12.16
CA LEU A 327 -11.30 1.68 -13.18
C LEU A 327 -11.11 0.25 -13.72
N THR A 328 -11.27 -0.76 -12.86
CA THR A 328 -11.21 -2.17 -13.27
C THR A 328 -12.39 -2.53 -14.17
N ALA A 329 -13.61 -2.12 -13.79
CA ALA A 329 -14.82 -2.38 -14.57
C ALA A 329 -14.80 -1.66 -15.93
N ALA A 330 -14.22 -0.46 -15.98
CA ALA A 330 -14.00 0.29 -17.22
C ALA A 330 -12.89 -0.30 -18.11
N GLY A 331 -12.11 -1.27 -17.61
CA GLY A 331 -10.99 -1.89 -18.34
C GLY A 331 -9.73 -1.02 -18.41
N THR A 332 -9.71 0.13 -17.74
CA THR A 332 -8.53 1.03 -17.69
C THR A 332 -7.50 0.54 -16.69
N PHE A 333 -7.88 -0.20 -15.65
CA PHE A 333 -6.96 -0.81 -14.69
C PHE A 333 -7.04 -2.34 -14.72
N ARG A 334 -5.88 -3.02 -14.76
CA ARG A 334 -5.79 -4.48 -14.61
C ARG A 334 -4.60 -4.91 -13.77
N ILE A 335 -4.73 -6.09 -13.18
CA ILE A 335 -3.67 -6.71 -12.38
C ILE A 335 -3.16 -7.98 -13.07
N VAL A 336 -1.85 -8.11 -13.14
CA VAL A 336 -1.17 -9.31 -13.65
C VAL A 336 -0.33 -9.93 -12.55
N ALA A 337 -0.62 -11.20 -12.26
CA ALA A 337 0.17 -12.01 -11.32
C ALA A 337 1.34 -12.68 -12.05
N GLY A 338 2.57 -12.27 -11.73
CA GLY A 338 3.76 -12.81 -12.38
C GLY A 338 5.06 -12.34 -11.75
N ARG A 339 6.15 -13.02 -12.09
CA ARG A 339 7.51 -12.57 -11.77
C ARG A 339 8.13 -11.98 -13.02
N ILE A 340 8.77 -10.83 -12.87
CA ILE A 340 9.52 -10.23 -13.98
C ILE A 340 10.77 -11.08 -14.22
N THR A 341 11.01 -11.39 -15.49
CA THR A 341 12.14 -12.20 -15.95
C THR A 341 12.95 -11.54 -17.05
N GLY A 342 12.60 -10.33 -17.45
CA GLY A 342 13.37 -9.58 -18.43
C GLY A 342 12.75 -8.22 -18.71
N TRP A 343 13.62 -7.32 -19.14
CA TRP A 343 13.32 -5.97 -19.58
C TRP A 343 13.91 -5.82 -20.98
N ALA A 344 13.25 -5.02 -21.83
CA ALA A 344 13.83 -4.61 -23.09
C ALA A 344 13.26 -3.25 -23.50
N ALA A 345 14.06 -2.46 -24.20
CA ALA A 345 13.57 -1.29 -24.89
C ALA A 345 12.56 -1.71 -25.97
N ALA A 346 11.46 -0.96 -26.08
CA ALA A 346 10.52 -1.08 -27.18
C ALA A 346 10.43 0.26 -27.93
N PRO A 347 10.07 0.27 -29.23
CA PRO A 347 10.05 1.51 -30.03
C PRO A 347 9.23 2.65 -29.41
N THR A 348 8.16 2.32 -28.69
CA THR A 348 7.25 3.29 -28.06
C THR A 348 7.20 3.17 -26.53
N GLY A 349 8.11 2.41 -25.90
CA GLY A 349 8.07 2.22 -24.45
C GLY A 349 8.99 1.13 -23.92
N VAL A 350 8.47 0.33 -22.99
CA VAL A 350 9.20 -0.73 -22.30
C VAL A 350 8.50 -2.07 -22.54
N ALA A 351 9.27 -3.08 -22.92
CA ALA A 351 8.79 -4.46 -22.95
C ALA A 351 9.21 -5.17 -21.65
N ILE A 352 8.24 -5.74 -20.94
CA ILE A 352 8.47 -6.48 -19.69
C ILE A 352 8.07 -7.93 -19.90
N THR A 353 9.01 -8.85 -19.70
CA THR A 353 8.76 -10.28 -19.79
C THR A 353 8.34 -10.81 -18.43
N LEU A 354 7.22 -11.51 -18.39
CA LEU A 354 6.66 -12.08 -17.17
C LEU A 354 6.67 -13.60 -17.23
N ALA A 355 7.22 -14.24 -16.19
CA ALA A 355 6.89 -15.62 -15.88
C ALA A 355 5.53 -15.63 -15.17
N PRO A 356 4.45 -16.11 -15.81
CA PRO A 356 3.14 -16.12 -15.21
C PRO A 356 3.15 -17.05 -14.00
N ARG A 357 2.47 -16.63 -12.94
CA ARG A 357 2.09 -17.57 -11.89
C ARG A 357 0.86 -18.31 -12.40
N ALA A 358 0.86 -19.65 -12.37
CA ALA A 358 -0.39 -20.39 -12.53
C ALA A 358 -1.38 -19.81 -11.51
N MET A 359 -2.45 -19.17 -11.99
CA MET A 359 -3.49 -18.68 -11.10
C MET A 359 -4.09 -19.89 -10.42
N ALA A 360 -3.66 -20.18 -9.18
CA ALA A 360 -4.54 -20.87 -8.26
C ALA A 360 -5.73 -19.92 -8.11
N ALA A 361 -6.91 -20.35 -8.55
CA ALA A 361 -8.15 -19.68 -8.22
C ALA A 361 -8.10 -19.35 -6.71
N PRO A 362 -8.48 -18.13 -6.29
CA PRO A 362 -8.63 -17.88 -4.86
C PRO A 362 -9.46 -19.03 -4.28
N PRO A 363 -9.09 -19.62 -3.12
CA PRO A 363 -9.91 -20.64 -2.51
C PRO A 363 -11.32 -20.08 -2.42
N ALA A 364 -12.27 -20.78 -3.05
CA ALA A 364 -13.67 -20.46 -2.99
C ALA A 364 -14.11 -20.62 -1.53
N HIS A 365 -13.88 -19.58 -0.72
CA HIS A 365 -14.67 -19.39 0.48
C HIS A 365 -16.08 -19.13 -0.03
N ARG A 366 -16.95 -20.11 0.21
CA ARG A 366 -18.39 -20.05 0.01
C ARG A 366 -18.99 -19.04 0.99
N ASP A 367 -18.62 -17.78 0.87
CA ASP A 367 -19.45 -16.70 1.38
C ASP A 367 -20.43 -16.38 0.25
N ARG A 368 -21.63 -16.95 0.38
CA ARG A 368 -22.79 -16.55 -0.40
C ARG A 368 -23.19 -15.13 0.03
N LEU A 369 -22.47 -14.12 -0.45
CA LEU A 369 -22.98 -12.77 -0.60
C LEU A 369 -22.66 -12.31 -2.01
N ARG A 370 -23.74 -12.11 -2.79
CA ARG A 370 -23.70 -11.80 -4.21
C ARG A 370 -22.91 -10.52 -4.46
N GLY A 371 -21.85 -10.66 -5.26
CA GLY A 371 -21.19 -9.59 -5.99
C GLY A 371 -20.47 -10.26 -7.15
N GLU A 372 -21.12 -10.32 -8.30
CA GLU A 372 -20.58 -10.95 -9.52
C GLU A 372 -19.38 -10.15 -10.03
N LEU A 373 -18.18 -10.54 -9.63
CA LEU A 373 -16.94 -10.14 -10.26
C LEU A 373 -16.07 -11.40 -10.44
N TYR A 374 -15.58 -11.59 -11.67
CA TYR A 374 -14.80 -12.70 -12.20
C TYR A 374 -15.57 -13.86 -12.87
N ARG A 375 -15.79 -13.72 -14.18
CA ARG A 375 -15.65 -14.85 -15.13
C ARG A 375 -14.31 -14.72 -15.86
N PRO A 376 -13.45 -15.74 -15.90
CA PRO A 376 -12.31 -15.75 -16.80
C PRO A 376 -12.82 -15.97 -18.24
N LEU A 377 -12.64 -14.98 -19.12
CA LEU A 377 -12.83 -15.17 -20.55
C LEU A 377 -11.64 -15.97 -21.11
N GLY A 378 -11.99 -16.95 -21.94
CA GLY A 378 -11.09 -17.96 -22.48
C GLY A 378 -9.99 -17.40 -23.38
N ARG A 379 -9.00 -18.26 -23.62
CA ARG A 379 -7.85 -18.02 -24.50
C ARG A 379 -8.28 -17.47 -25.86
N LEU A 380 -7.68 -16.36 -26.27
CA LEU A 380 -7.68 -15.92 -27.66
C LEU A 380 -6.86 -16.91 -28.51
N PRO A 381 -7.27 -17.24 -29.75
CA PRO A 381 -6.49 -18.08 -30.64
C PRO A 381 -5.30 -17.31 -31.24
N ALA A 382 -4.17 -18.00 -31.40
CA ALA A 382 -2.95 -17.49 -32.02
C ALA A 382 -3.09 -17.36 -33.56
N PRO A 383 -2.32 -16.46 -34.21
CA PRO A 383 -2.41 -16.23 -35.66
C PRO A 383 -1.76 -17.38 -36.46
N GLY A 384 -2.32 -17.61 -37.65
CA GLY A 384 -2.15 -18.85 -38.41
C GLY A 384 -0.78 -19.12 -39.04
N ARG A 385 -0.65 -20.34 -39.55
CA ARG A 385 0.31 -20.72 -40.60
C ARG A 385 -0.47 -21.30 -41.78
N SER A 386 -0.19 -20.75 -42.96
CA SER A 386 -0.58 -21.28 -44.26
C SER A 386 0.15 -22.59 -44.57
N ALA A 387 -0.55 -23.50 -45.26
CA ALA A 387 0.04 -24.45 -46.19
C ALA A 387 -1.05 -24.89 -47.17
N ASP A 388 -0.80 -24.60 -48.45
CA ASP A 388 -1.58 -25.05 -49.60
C ASP A 388 -1.48 -26.57 -49.84
N ALA A 389 -2.51 -27.08 -50.52
CA ALA A 389 -2.45 -27.95 -51.70
C ALA A 389 -3.05 -29.39 -51.63
N ARG A 390 -4.02 -29.60 -52.54
CA ARG A 390 -4.48 -30.84 -53.22
C ARG A 390 -5.43 -31.76 -52.43
N ALA A 391 -6.44 -32.43 -53.01
CA ALA A 391 -7.14 -32.45 -54.29
C ALA A 391 -8.30 -33.48 -54.16
N ALA A 392 -9.25 -33.47 -55.12
CA ALA A 392 -10.35 -34.43 -55.35
C ALA A 392 -11.57 -34.28 -54.42
N GLY A 393 -12.82 -34.23 -54.89
CA GLY A 393 -13.40 -34.37 -56.21
C GLY A 393 -14.92 -34.63 -56.06
N ARG A 394 -15.68 -34.28 -57.11
CA ARG A 394 -17.07 -34.67 -57.41
C ARG A 394 -18.22 -33.89 -56.73
N GLY A 395 -18.84 -33.01 -57.52
CA GLY A 395 -20.27 -32.68 -57.41
C GLY A 395 -21.15 -33.71 -58.14
N PRO A 396 -22.48 -33.62 -58.04
CA PRO A 396 -23.24 -33.09 -59.19
C PRO A 396 -24.43 -32.17 -58.86
N ARG A 397 -24.90 -31.54 -59.95
CA ARG A 397 -25.91 -30.47 -60.15
C ARG A 397 -27.38 -30.79 -59.75
N PRO A 398 -28.27 -29.77 -59.67
CA PRO A 398 -29.65 -29.87 -59.20
C PRO A 398 -30.67 -30.18 -60.33
N PRO A 399 -31.92 -30.62 -60.02
CA PRO A 399 -32.96 -30.79 -61.03
C PRO A 399 -33.94 -29.62 -61.11
N ARG A 400 -34.33 -29.29 -62.35
CA ARG A 400 -35.46 -28.43 -62.73
C ARG A 400 -36.72 -29.29 -62.98
N SER A 401 -37.86 -28.66 -62.69
CA SER A 401 -39.26 -29.09 -62.79
C SER A 401 -39.78 -29.37 -64.21
N ALA A 402 -40.70 -30.33 -64.34
CA ALA A 402 -41.87 -30.29 -65.23
C ALA A 402 -42.89 -31.41 -64.88
N LEU A 403 -44.17 -31.07 -64.82
CA LEU A 403 -45.34 -31.97 -64.81
C LEU A 403 -46.36 -31.46 -65.87
N PRO A 404 -47.32 -32.29 -66.31
CA PRO A 404 -47.64 -32.45 -67.74
C PRO A 404 -49.04 -31.95 -68.14
N GLY A 405 -49.25 -31.73 -69.44
CA GLY A 405 -50.59 -31.73 -70.06
C GLY A 405 -51.01 -33.17 -70.42
N PRO A 406 -52.31 -33.45 -70.70
CA PRO A 406 -52.84 -33.09 -72.03
C PRO A 406 -54.39 -32.87 -72.16
N ARG A 407 -54.79 -32.37 -73.36
CA ARG A 407 -56.11 -32.51 -74.08
C ARG A 407 -57.32 -31.75 -73.48
N ARG A 408 -58.34 -31.28 -74.20
CA ARG A 408 -58.68 -30.89 -75.61
C ARG A 408 -60.13 -30.30 -75.54
N ASP A 409 -60.49 -29.48 -76.53
CA ASP A 409 -61.86 -29.18 -77.03
C ASP A 409 -62.87 -28.41 -76.14
N ARG A 410 -63.02 -27.08 -76.37
CA ARG A 410 -64.05 -26.44 -77.20
C ARG A 410 -63.92 -24.91 -77.15
#